data_AF-A0A2E0UQ94-F1
#
_entry.id   AF-A0A2E0UQ94-F1
#
_cell.length_a   1.000
_cell.length_b   1.000
_cell.length_c   1.000
_cell.angle_alpha   90.00
_cell.angle_beta   90.00
_cell.angle_gamma   90.00
#
_symmetry.space_group_name_H-M   'P 1'
#
loop_
_entity.id
_entity.type
_entity.pdbx_description
1 polymer ?
#
loop_
_entity_poly.entity_id
_entity_poly.type
_entity_poly.pdbx_seq_one_letter_code
_entity_poly.pdbx_strand_id
1 'polypeptide(L)'
;MMCACEEDFARQYLPHQLNHGTELHTQNVISVTIGFQKEICNICRGLPEKAHPKAPLYGRTSKIYRYYWREIAFMTIPRFSKWTEEQGYPDWLKALTEQQNVYDAIEREVVDELKEVHERSPKYVYHEESAEQILIKNKIETIKFDGTYKKVGNGIKILDGETLCSPEEFVAHYFERLEYKVLFTESIPFHAMFGILLWLLIQESSDPNLQMCGFGDRVAFEAKEKGKTITTLLPTDFGTSGYALRRADAIEQYFTKFPKSKDELLWTFDYWIEPSANLRQYLWAHRPEDVAKAREIVSILPLKITLKILRYLLGDYWRRYCGWPDLLIYRQDEFFFVEVKSSNDRLSEDQKNWIQGNHTELFLPFKIAKIHKKAVIE
;
A
#
# COMPACT_ATOMS: atom_id res chain seq x y z
N MET A 1 -21.66 2.09 -20.43
CA MET A 1 -23.04 2.38 -19.97
C MET A 1 -23.04 2.45 -18.45
N MET A 2 -23.93 3.23 -17.85
CA MET A 2 -24.09 3.40 -16.40
C MET A 2 -25.52 3.03 -15.98
N CYS A 3 -25.77 2.74 -14.70
CA CYS A 3 -27.12 2.44 -14.25
C CYS A 3 -27.95 3.71 -14.05
N ALA A 4 -29.16 3.75 -14.59
CA ALA A 4 -30.06 4.91 -14.50
C ALA A 4 -30.47 5.27 -13.06
N CYS A 5 -30.37 4.34 -12.11
CA CYS A 5 -30.64 4.66 -10.70
C CYS A 5 -29.64 5.63 -10.07
N GLU A 6 -28.51 5.88 -10.72
CA GLU A 6 -27.47 6.82 -10.24
C GLU A 6 -27.44 8.13 -11.05
N GLU A 7 -28.36 8.30 -12.00
CA GLU A 7 -28.30 9.40 -12.98
C GLU A 7 -28.32 10.78 -12.32
N ASP A 8 -29.27 11.03 -11.42
CA ASP A 8 -29.40 12.34 -10.75
C ASP A 8 -28.15 12.69 -9.95
N PHE A 9 -27.67 11.74 -9.12
CA PHE A 9 -26.47 11.91 -8.33
C PHE A 9 -25.25 12.19 -9.21
N ALA A 10 -25.05 11.38 -10.25
CA ALA A 10 -23.87 11.47 -11.09
C ALA A 10 -23.87 12.75 -11.95
N ARG A 11 -25.03 13.20 -12.44
CA ARG A 11 -25.15 14.47 -13.16
C ARG A 11 -24.90 15.68 -12.29
N GLN A 12 -25.40 15.66 -11.05
CA GLN A 12 -25.27 16.77 -10.13
C GLN A 12 -23.86 16.86 -9.53
N TYR A 13 -23.29 15.73 -9.11
CA TYR A 13 -22.08 15.74 -8.29
C TYR A 13 -20.82 15.23 -9.02
N LEU A 14 -20.97 14.44 -10.09
CA LEU A 14 -19.85 13.83 -10.82
C LEU A 14 -19.93 14.03 -12.35
N PRO A 15 -20.32 15.21 -12.89
CA PRO A 15 -20.56 15.39 -14.32
C PRO A 15 -19.32 15.13 -15.19
N HIS A 16 -18.12 15.37 -14.63
CA HIS A 16 -16.84 15.15 -15.29
C HIS A 16 -16.49 13.66 -15.50
N GLN A 17 -17.16 12.75 -14.77
CA GLN A 17 -16.93 11.30 -14.85
C GLN A 17 -17.92 10.57 -15.78
N LEU A 18 -18.87 11.29 -16.39
CA LEU A 18 -19.96 10.67 -17.16
C LEU A 18 -19.54 10.19 -18.56
N ASN A 19 -18.46 10.74 -19.10
CA ASN A 19 -18.07 10.54 -20.50
C ASN A 19 -17.08 9.39 -20.69
N HIS A 20 -16.44 8.93 -19.61
CA HIS A 20 -15.46 7.86 -19.67
C HIS A 20 -15.41 7.06 -18.37
N GLY A 21 -15.07 5.78 -18.49
CA GLY A 21 -14.60 4.96 -17.38
C GLY A 21 -13.13 4.61 -17.56
N THR A 22 -12.50 4.11 -16.50
CA THR A 22 -11.12 3.62 -16.56
C THR A 22 -11.11 2.14 -16.19
N GLU A 23 -10.54 1.31 -17.06
CA GLU A 23 -10.29 -0.10 -16.73
C GLU A 23 -9.15 -0.19 -15.72
N LEU A 24 -9.41 -0.70 -14.52
CA LEU A 24 -8.43 -0.69 -13.43
C LEU A 24 -7.13 -1.44 -13.74
N HIS A 25 -7.19 -2.45 -14.58
CA HIS A 25 -6.04 -3.30 -14.88
C HIS A 25 -5.10 -2.66 -15.91
N THR A 26 -5.63 -2.07 -16.97
CA THR A 26 -4.84 -1.48 -18.07
C THR A 26 -4.74 0.04 -17.98
N GLN A 27 -5.52 0.66 -17.09
CA GLN A 27 -5.75 2.10 -17.01
C GLN A 27 -6.27 2.71 -18.33
N ASN A 28 -6.80 1.88 -19.24
CA ASN A 28 -7.39 2.35 -20.48
C ASN A 28 -8.66 3.16 -20.19
N VAL A 29 -8.75 4.32 -20.82
CA VAL A 29 -9.93 5.17 -20.78
C VAL A 29 -10.93 4.66 -21.81
N ILE A 30 -12.12 4.26 -21.36
CA ILE A 30 -13.20 3.72 -22.18
C ILE A 30 -14.30 4.77 -22.26
N SER A 31 -14.60 5.25 -23.46
CA SER A 31 -15.70 6.21 -23.66
C SER A 31 -17.05 5.59 -23.34
N VAL A 32 -17.91 6.36 -22.68
CA VAL A 32 -19.31 5.99 -22.48
C VAL A 32 -20.08 6.26 -23.77
N THR A 33 -20.59 5.20 -24.40
CA THR A 33 -21.27 5.29 -25.70
C THR A 33 -22.78 5.46 -25.60
N ILE A 34 -23.43 4.85 -24.60
CA ILE A 34 -24.91 4.79 -24.48
C ILE A 34 -25.42 5.64 -23.29
N GLY A 35 -24.56 6.03 -22.36
CA GLY A 35 -24.96 6.77 -21.15
C GLY A 35 -25.68 5.89 -20.11
N PHE A 36 -26.71 6.44 -19.48
CA PHE A 36 -27.51 5.80 -18.43
C PHE A 36 -28.56 4.85 -19.00
N GLN A 37 -28.65 3.64 -18.44
CA GLN A 37 -29.54 2.58 -18.90
C GLN A 37 -30.21 1.90 -17.70
N LYS A 38 -31.42 1.36 -17.89
CA LYS A 38 -32.14 0.65 -16.84
C LYS A 38 -31.48 -0.71 -16.55
N GLU A 39 -31.61 -1.17 -15.31
CA GLU A 39 -31.23 -2.54 -14.90
C GLU A 39 -29.77 -2.92 -15.21
N ILE A 40 -28.82 -1.99 -15.00
CA ILE A 40 -27.39 -2.27 -15.19
C ILE A 40 -26.72 -2.75 -13.90
N CYS A 41 -26.99 -2.11 -12.78
CA CYS A 41 -26.43 -2.52 -11.48
C CYS A 41 -27.20 -3.72 -10.90
N ASN A 42 -26.56 -4.42 -9.96
CA ASN A 42 -27.15 -5.59 -9.32
C ASN A 42 -28.45 -5.25 -8.58
N ILE A 43 -28.52 -4.09 -7.89
CA ILE A 43 -29.73 -3.64 -7.19
C ILE A 43 -30.92 -3.57 -8.15
N CYS A 44 -30.77 -2.86 -9.27
CA CYS A 44 -31.85 -2.71 -10.24
C CYS A 44 -32.22 -4.04 -10.92
N ARG A 45 -31.34 -5.04 -10.90
CA ARG A 45 -31.60 -6.40 -11.38
C ARG A 45 -32.21 -7.32 -10.32
N GLY A 46 -32.38 -6.85 -9.08
CA GLY A 46 -32.79 -7.70 -7.95
C GLY A 46 -31.72 -8.73 -7.54
N LEU A 47 -30.46 -8.52 -7.93
CA LEU A 47 -29.34 -9.39 -7.59
C LEU A 47 -28.61 -8.87 -6.33
N PRO A 48 -28.00 -9.76 -5.53
CA PRO A 48 -27.15 -9.34 -4.43
C PRO A 48 -26.00 -8.45 -4.91
N GLU A 49 -25.75 -7.33 -4.21
CA GLU A 49 -24.56 -6.54 -4.49
C GLU A 49 -23.30 -7.29 -4.05
N LYS A 50 -22.26 -7.18 -4.86
CA LYS A 50 -20.93 -7.66 -4.50
C LYS A 50 -20.20 -6.55 -3.74
N ALA A 51 -19.58 -6.92 -2.62
CA ALA A 51 -18.74 -6.00 -1.88
C ALA A 51 -17.45 -5.72 -2.68
N HIS A 52 -17.10 -4.44 -2.82
CA HIS A 52 -15.85 -3.98 -3.41
C HIS A 52 -15.14 -3.07 -2.40
N PRO A 53 -14.60 -3.64 -1.31
CA PRO A 53 -14.04 -2.84 -0.22
C PRO A 53 -12.83 -2.03 -0.71
N LYS A 54 -12.73 -0.77 -0.30
CA LYS A 54 -11.54 0.05 -0.51
C LYS A 54 -10.39 -0.43 0.38
N ALA A 55 -9.16 -0.24 -0.10
CA ALA A 55 -7.96 -0.47 0.70
C ALA A 55 -7.98 0.39 1.99
N PRO A 56 -7.47 -0.13 3.12
CA PRO A 56 -7.34 0.65 4.34
C PRO A 56 -6.36 1.80 4.11
N LEU A 57 -6.81 3.03 4.31
CA LEU A 57 -6.00 4.25 4.23
C LEU A 57 -6.24 5.11 5.46
N TYR A 58 -5.40 6.12 5.69
CA TYR A 58 -5.65 7.13 6.73
C TYR A 58 -7.06 7.71 6.57
N GLY A 59 -7.84 7.74 7.65
CA GLY A 59 -9.26 8.12 7.65
C GLY A 59 -10.25 7.05 7.15
N ARG A 60 -9.78 5.90 6.62
CA ARG A 60 -10.61 4.80 6.07
C ARG A 60 -10.19 3.43 6.62
N THR A 61 -10.01 3.34 7.93
CA THR A 61 -9.55 2.11 8.61
C THR A 61 -10.70 1.17 9.00
N SER A 62 -11.89 1.70 9.28
CA SER A 62 -13.03 0.89 9.72
C SER A 62 -13.61 0.05 8.58
N LYS A 63 -14.23 -1.10 8.91
CA LYS A 63 -14.89 -1.95 7.91
C LYS A 63 -16.06 -1.24 7.22
N ILE A 64 -16.80 -0.39 7.94
CA ILE A 64 -17.87 0.42 7.36
C ILE A 64 -17.30 1.38 6.31
N TYR A 65 -16.26 2.15 6.64
CA TYR A 65 -15.61 3.05 5.68
C TYR A 65 -15.10 2.31 4.43
N ARG A 66 -14.61 1.08 4.60
CA ARG A 66 -14.06 0.29 3.50
C ARG A 66 -15.15 -0.35 2.64
N TYR A 67 -16.17 -0.95 3.22
CA TYR A 67 -17.19 -1.71 2.49
C TYR A 67 -18.35 -0.83 1.98
N TYR A 68 -18.72 0.20 2.74
CA TYR A 68 -19.83 1.11 2.43
C TYR A 68 -19.36 2.45 1.86
N TRP A 69 -18.15 2.51 1.30
CA TRP A 69 -17.57 3.77 0.80
C TRP A 69 -18.47 4.47 -0.22
N ARG A 70 -19.24 3.70 -1.00
CA ARG A 70 -20.18 4.22 -2.00
C ARG A 70 -21.39 4.82 -1.31
N GLU A 71 -22.00 4.08 -0.40
CA GLU A 71 -23.18 4.54 0.37
C GLU A 71 -22.86 5.78 1.19
N ILE A 72 -21.67 5.82 1.82
CA ILE A 72 -21.19 7.00 2.53
C ILE A 72 -21.15 8.20 1.59
N ALA A 73 -20.53 8.08 0.41
CA ALA A 73 -20.49 9.19 -0.55
C ALA A 73 -21.89 9.62 -1.02
N PHE A 74 -22.76 8.65 -1.35
CA PHE A 74 -24.12 8.90 -1.83
C PHE A 74 -25.05 9.53 -0.78
N MET A 75 -24.74 9.36 0.51
CA MET A 75 -25.50 9.97 1.61
C MET A 75 -24.89 11.30 2.07
N THR A 76 -23.56 11.39 2.17
CA THR A 76 -22.86 12.57 2.68
C THR A 76 -22.93 13.73 1.69
N ILE A 77 -22.64 13.50 0.41
CA ILE A 77 -22.55 14.58 -0.59
C ILE A 77 -23.88 15.32 -0.74
N PRO A 78 -25.06 14.67 -0.87
CA PRO A 78 -26.32 15.40 -0.99
C PRO A 78 -26.71 16.15 0.30
N ARG A 79 -26.43 15.58 1.47
CA ARG A 79 -26.67 16.26 2.76
C ARG A 79 -25.80 17.50 2.90
N PHE A 80 -24.53 17.40 2.55
CA PHE A 80 -23.63 18.55 2.53
C PHE A 80 -24.07 19.57 1.48
N SER A 81 -24.41 19.16 0.25
CA SER A 81 -24.94 20.05 -0.79
C SER A 81 -26.14 20.85 -0.30
N LYS A 82 -27.11 20.20 0.36
CA LYS A 82 -28.26 20.88 0.94
C LYS A 82 -27.84 21.92 2.00
N TRP A 83 -26.94 21.55 2.90
CA TRP A 83 -26.39 22.50 3.87
C TRP A 83 -25.69 23.68 3.18
N THR A 84 -24.94 23.45 2.10
CA THR A 84 -24.26 24.52 1.36
C THR A 84 -25.25 25.50 0.72
N GLU A 85 -26.35 25.00 0.16
CA GLU A 85 -27.44 25.83 -0.39
C GLU A 85 -28.08 26.70 0.70
N GLU A 86 -28.36 26.12 1.88
CA GLU A 86 -28.91 26.84 3.03
C GLU A 86 -27.97 27.94 3.55
N GLN A 87 -26.66 27.74 3.44
CA GLN A 87 -25.64 28.73 3.80
C GLN A 87 -25.34 29.75 2.67
N GLY A 88 -25.98 29.63 1.50
CA GLY A 88 -25.80 30.56 0.38
C GLY A 88 -24.48 30.38 -0.37
N TYR A 89 -23.83 29.22 -0.27
CA TYR A 89 -22.67 28.91 -1.10
C TYR A 89 -23.09 28.71 -2.56
N PRO A 90 -22.30 29.20 -3.54
CA PRO A 90 -22.64 29.06 -4.95
C PRO A 90 -22.39 27.65 -5.50
N ASP A 91 -21.55 26.88 -4.84
CA ASP A 91 -21.17 25.52 -5.23
C ASP A 91 -20.64 24.73 -4.02
N TRP A 92 -20.96 23.45 -3.96
CA TRP A 92 -20.63 22.58 -2.83
C TRP A 92 -19.13 22.26 -2.77
N LEU A 93 -18.40 22.20 -3.90
CA LEU A 93 -16.96 21.95 -3.89
C LEU A 93 -16.21 23.15 -3.29
N LYS A 94 -16.64 24.37 -3.61
CA LYS A 94 -16.08 25.57 -2.97
C LYS A 94 -16.32 25.56 -1.46
N ALA A 95 -17.54 25.23 -1.03
CA ALA A 95 -17.85 25.11 0.38
C ALA A 95 -17.01 24.02 1.07
N LEU A 96 -16.76 22.88 0.41
CA LEU A 96 -15.93 21.81 0.95
C LEU A 96 -14.52 22.28 1.30
N THR A 97 -13.89 23.06 0.42
CA THR A 97 -12.55 23.63 0.68
C THR A 97 -12.52 24.59 1.86
N GLU A 98 -13.61 25.29 2.14
CA GLU A 98 -13.69 26.28 3.23
C GLU A 98 -14.21 25.67 4.54
N GLN A 99 -15.02 24.62 4.47
CA GLN A 99 -15.83 24.07 5.57
C GLN A 99 -15.68 22.55 5.69
N GLN A 100 -14.45 22.05 5.52
CA GLN A 100 -14.13 20.62 5.62
C GLN A 100 -14.63 19.98 6.93
N ASN A 101 -14.54 20.72 8.04
CA ASN A 101 -15.02 20.28 9.35
C ASN A 101 -16.53 19.97 9.39
N VAL A 102 -17.34 20.69 8.59
CA VAL A 102 -18.78 20.44 8.49
C VAL A 102 -19.04 19.18 7.68
N TYR A 103 -18.35 19.02 6.55
CA TYR A 103 -18.40 17.79 5.76
C TYR A 103 -18.03 16.57 6.62
N ASP A 104 -16.95 16.65 7.38
CA ASP A 104 -16.47 15.59 8.27
C ASP A 104 -17.47 15.29 9.42
N ALA A 105 -18.25 16.28 9.85
CA ALA A 105 -19.33 16.06 10.83
C ALA A 105 -20.50 15.28 10.22
N ILE A 106 -20.97 15.70 9.04
CA ILE A 106 -22.05 15.01 8.31
C ILE A 106 -21.63 13.59 7.94
N GLU A 107 -20.40 13.38 7.48
CA GLU A 107 -19.91 12.05 7.14
C GLU A 107 -19.90 11.13 8.36
N ARG A 108 -19.50 11.63 9.53
CA ARG A 108 -19.55 10.85 10.78
C ARG A 108 -20.97 10.43 11.14
N GLU A 109 -21.94 11.33 11.01
CA GLU A 109 -23.37 11.00 11.24
C GLU A 109 -23.85 9.90 10.27
N VAL A 110 -23.54 10.04 8.98
CA VAL A 110 -23.85 9.02 7.96
C VAL A 110 -23.22 7.66 8.28
N VAL A 111 -21.96 7.67 8.72
CA VAL A 111 -21.24 6.45 9.09
C VAL A 111 -21.88 5.79 10.32
N ASP A 112 -22.33 6.56 11.29
CA ASP A 112 -23.01 6.02 12.47
C ASP A 112 -24.38 5.43 12.12
N GLU A 113 -25.16 6.08 11.25
CA GLU A 113 -26.39 5.50 10.69
C GLU A 113 -26.13 4.17 9.97
N LEU A 114 -25.08 4.10 9.14
CA LEU A 114 -24.73 2.89 8.41
C LEU A 114 -24.25 1.76 9.33
N LYS A 115 -23.62 2.07 10.47
CA LYS A 115 -23.30 1.07 11.50
C LYS A 115 -24.57 0.44 12.06
N GLU A 116 -25.54 1.27 12.44
CA GLU A 116 -26.81 0.76 12.99
C GLU A 116 -27.60 -0.06 11.96
N VAL A 117 -27.61 0.37 10.69
CA VAL A 117 -28.24 -0.40 9.60
C VAL A 117 -27.51 -1.73 9.39
N HIS A 118 -26.18 -1.72 9.41
CA HIS A 118 -25.38 -2.92 9.25
C HIS A 118 -25.62 -3.95 10.36
N GLU A 119 -25.78 -3.50 11.61
CA GLU A 119 -26.10 -4.37 12.75
C GLU A 119 -27.47 -5.03 12.62
N ARG A 120 -28.46 -4.32 12.07
CA ARG A 120 -29.83 -4.82 11.93
C ARG A 120 -30.03 -5.67 10.68
N SER A 121 -29.48 -5.24 9.55
CA SER A 121 -29.66 -5.85 8.23
C SER A 121 -28.44 -5.56 7.34
N PRO A 122 -27.35 -6.34 7.47
CA PRO A 122 -26.10 -6.07 6.77
C PRO A 122 -26.27 -6.19 5.25
N LYS A 123 -25.98 -5.10 4.55
CA LYS A 123 -25.90 -5.08 3.07
C LYS A 123 -24.73 -5.90 2.55
N TYR A 124 -23.60 -5.89 3.26
CA TYR A 124 -22.39 -6.62 2.92
C TYR A 124 -21.96 -7.52 4.06
N VAL A 125 -21.48 -8.73 3.72
CA VAL A 125 -20.80 -9.61 4.68
C VAL A 125 -19.30 -9.33 4.59
N TYR A 126 -18.67 -9.05 5.73
CA TYR A 126 -17.23 -8.92 5.80
C TYR A 126 -16.58 -10.29 5.61
N HIS A 127 -16.00 -10.54 4.44
CA HIS A 127 -15.25 -11.76 4.17
C HIS A 127 -13.76 -11.42 4.09
N GLU A 128 -13.09 -11.45 5.26
CA GLU A 128 -11.65 -11.27 5.38
C GLU A 128 -11.08 -12.46 6.14
N GLU A 129 -10.03 -13.10 5.61
CA GLU A 129 -9.32 -14.15 6.34
C GLU A 129 -8.68 -13.54 7.61
N SER A 130 -8.80 -14.24 8.73
CA SER A 130 -8.17 -13.84 9.98
C SER A 130 -6.65 -13.97 9.89
N ALA A 131 -5.91 -13.21 10.70
CA ALA A 131 -4.45 -13.33 10.77
C ALA A 131 -4.01 -14.77 11.08
N GLU A 132 -4.71 -15.45 11.99
CA GLU A 132 -4.42 -16.84 12.35
C GLU A 132 -4.68 -17.82 11.19
N GLN A 133 -5.79 -17.64 10.46
CA GLN A 133 -6.09 -18.44 9.28
C GLN A 133 -4.99 -18.30 8.22
N ILE A 134 -4.51 -17.08 7.97
CA ILE A 134 -3.40 -16.82 7.04
C ILE A 134 -2.12 -17.51 7.49
N LEU A 135 -1.75 -17.42 8.76
CA LEU A 135 -0.51 -18.02 9.27
C LEU A 135 -0.56 -19.56 9.19
N ILE A 136 -1.69 -20.18 9.55
CA ILE A 136 -1.87 -21.64 9.47
C ILE A 136 -1.85 -22.11 8.01
N LYS A 137 -2.63 -21.46 7.14
CA LYS A 137 -2.75 -21.80 5.72
C LYS A 137 -1.41 -21.76 4.99
N ASN A 138 -0.58 -20.77 5.31
CA ASN A 138 0.73 -20.58 4.68
C ASN A 138 1.88 -21.23 5.47
N LYS A 139 1.59 -21.98 6.55
CA LYS A 139 2.56 -22.72 7.37
C LYS A 139 3.71 -21.86 7.90
N ILE A 140 3.39 -20.65 8.37
CA ILE A 140 4.40 -19.71 8.86
C ILE A 140 4.87 -20.08 10.26
N GLU A 141 6.19 -20.19 10.44
CA GLU A 141 6.80 -20.40 11.74
C GLU A 141 6.61 -19.17 12.64
N THR A 142 6.20 -19.39 13.89
CA THR A 142 6.05 -18.33 14.89
C THR A 142 7.03 -18.55 16.03
N ILE A 143 7.95 -17.60 16.22
CA ILE A 143 8.88 -17.56 17.35
C ILE A 143 8.22 -16.75 18.46
N LYS A 144 8.10 -17.36 19.64
CA LYS A 144 7.46 -16.75 20.81
C LYS A 144 8.50 -16.12 21.71
N PHE A 145 8.24 -14.88 22.11
CA PHE A 145 9.06 -14.14 23.04
C PHE A 145 8.24 -13.74 24.26
N ASP A 146 8.88 -13.71 25.42
CA ASP A 146 8.30 -13.16 26.65
C ASP A 146 8.87 -11.75 26.87
N GLY A 147 8.00 -10.74 26.74
CA GLY A 147 8.37 -9.33 26.94
C GLY A 147 7.93 -8.79 28.30
N THR A 148 8.84 -8.13 29.00
CA THR A 148 8.52 -7.28 30.15
C THR A 148 8.31 -5.86 29.65
N TYR A 149 7.11 -5.33 29.84
CA TYR A 149 6.76 -4.01 29.35
C TYR A 149 6.91 -2.96 30.45
N LYS A 150 7.41 -1.78 30.12
CA LYS A 150 7.47 -0.63 31.03
C LYS A 150 6.66 0.53 30.47
N LYS A 151 5.85 1.18 31.30
CA LYS A 151 5.17 2.43 30.91
C LYS A 151 6.18 3.58 30.83
N VAL A 152 6.11 4.35 29.76
CA VAL A 152 6.97 5.53 29.57
C VAL A 152 6.10 6.66 29.04
N GLY A 153 5.73 7.59 29.93
CA GLY A 153 4.77 8.65 29.61
C GLY A 153 3.43 8.07 29.12
N ASN A 154 3.01 8.44 27.91
CA ASN A 154 1.80 7.94 27.27
C ASN A 154 2.01 6.63 26.48
N GLY A 155 3.22 6.08 26.45
CA GLY A 155 3.59 4.90 25.67
C GLY A 155 3.97 3.69 26.54
N ILE A 156 4.17 2.55 25.86
CA ILE A 156 4.72 1.35 26.47
C ILE A 156 5.94 0.90 25.66
N LYS A 157 7.04 0.60 26.35
CA LYS A 157 8.27 0.06 25.76
C LYS A 157 8.57 -1.32 26.33
N ILE A 158 9.44 -2.07 25.67
CA ILE A 158 9.94 -3.33 26.20
C ILE A 158 11.23 -3.06 26.97
N LEU A 159 11.37 -3.69 28.13
CA LEU A 159 12.58 -3.68 28.92
C LEU A 159 13.43 -4.90 28.52
N ASP A 160 14.55 -4.66 27.86
CA ASP A 160 15.57 -5.67 27.52
C ASP A 160 16.77 -5.48 28.45
N GLY A 161 16.85 -6.29 29.51
CA GLY A 161 17.80 -6.06 30.59
C GLY A 161 17.54 -4.72 31.30
N GLU A 162 18.43 -3.75 31.12
CA GLU A 162 18.32 -2.41 31.70
C GLU A 162 17.88 -1.35 30.66
N THR A 163 17.77 -1.71 29.39
CA THR A 163 17.49 -0.77 28.29
C THR A 163 16.02 -0.83 27.87
N LEU A 164 15.45 0.33 27.56
CA LEU A 164 14.09 0.45 27.02
C LEU A 164 14.13 0.54 25.51
N CYS A 165 13.52 -0.43 24.84
CA CYS A 165 13.54 -0.55 23.39
C CYS A 165 12.14 -0.76 22.79
N SER A 166 12.04 -0.62 21.48
CA SER A 166 10.86 -0.99 20.70
C SER A 166 10.70 -2.52 20.63
N PRO A 167 9.51 -3.03 20.27
CA PRO A 167 9.32 -4.46 19.99
C PRO A 167 10.30 -5.03 18.97
N GLU A 168 10.60 -4.27 17.92
CA GLU A 168 11.49 -4.65 16.82
C GLU A 168 12.94 -4.68 17.29
N GLU A 169 13.38 -3.67 18.04
CA GLU A 169 14.70 -3.62 18.69
C GLU A 169 14.89 -4.81 19.66
N PHE A 170 13.88 -5.16 20.46
CA PHE A 170 13.93 -6.31 21.35
C PHE A 170 14.16 -7.63 20.62
N VAL A 171 13.48 -7.84 19.48
CA VAL A 171 13.66 -9.02 18.64
C VAL A 171 15.03 -8.98 17.94
N ALA A 172 15.47 -7.81 17.50
CA ALA A 172 16.79 -7.62 16.91
C ALA A 172 17.90 -8.04 17.89
N HIS A 173 17.89 -7.51 19.12
CA HIS A 173 18.86 -7.86 20.15
C HIS A 173 18.91 -9.36 20.47
N TYR A 174 17.76 -10.05 20.42
CA TYR A 174 17.74 -11.50 20.59
C TYR A 174 18.54 -12.22 19.50
N PHE A 175 18.34 -11.86 18.24
CA PHE A 175 19.08 -12.49 17.13
C PHE A 175 20.56 -12.08 17.13
N GLU A 176 20.88 -10.85 17.53
CA GLU A 176 22.26 -10.39 17.71
C GLU A 176 23.01 -11.18 18.79
N ARG A 177 22.34 -11.52 19.91
CA ARG A 177 22.88 -12.43 20.95
C ARG A 177 23.12 -13.84 20.43
N LEU A 178 22.45 -14.24 19.33
CA LEU A 178 22.68 -15.50 18.61
C LEU A 178 23.68 -15.34 17.46
N GLU A 179 24.43 -14.23 17.43
CA GLU A 179 25.46 -13.90 16.45
C GLU A 179 24.93 -13.65 15.02
N TYR A 180 23.64 -13.36 14.88
CA TYR A 180 23.09 -12.84 13.63
C TYR A 180 23.31 -11.33 13.51
N LYS A 181 23.31 -10.85 12.28
CA LYS A 181 23.14 -9.43 11.97
C LYS A 181 21.67 -9.17 11.65
N VAL A 182 21.22 -7.96 11.98
CA VAL A 182 19.82 -7.55 11.81
C VAL A 182 19.76 -6.23 11.05
N LEU A 183 18.98 -6.22 9.97
CA LEU A 183 18.67 -5.02 9.20
C LEU A 183 17.18 -4.70 9.32
N PHE A 184 16.86 -3.46 9.71
CA PHE A 184 15.48 -2.96 9.74
C PHE A 184 15.05 -2.55 8.34
N THR A 185 14.11 -3.30 7.77
CA THR A 185 13.68 -3.16 6.39
C THR A 185 12.38 -2.36 6.25
N GLU A 186 11.23 -2.89 6.66
CA GLU A 186 9.91 -2.42 6.21
C GLU A 186 9.81 -2.35 4.67
N SER A 187 8.86 -1.59 4.12
CA SER A 187 8.56 -1.56 2.68
C SER A 187 9.44 -0.61 1.85
N ILE A 188 9.85 0.53 2.41
CA ILE A 188 10.47 1.62 1.65
C ILE A 188 11.81 1.22 1.00
N PRO A 189 12.72 0.47 1.66
CA PRO A 189 13.95 0.00 1.02
C PRO A 189 13.71 -0.88 -0.22
N PHE A 190 12.62 -1.65 -0.25
CA PHE A 190 12.25 -2.42 -1.44
C PHE A 190 11.75 -1.53 -2.59
N HIS A 191 11.10 -0.40 -2.27
CA HIS A 191 10.72 0.61 -3.27
C HIS A 191 11.94 1.30 -3.85
N ALA A 192 12.92 1.64 -3.01
CA ALA A 192 14.19 2.23 -3.45
C ALA A 192 14.95 1.24 -4.35
N MET A 193 15.07 -0.02 -3.92
CA MET A 193 15.68 -1.09 -4.73
C MET A 193 14.97 -1.27 -6.08
N PHE A 194 13.63 -1.33 -6.08
CA PHE A 194 12.82 -1.41 -7.30
C PHE A 194 13.01 -0.21 -8.21
N GLY A 195 12.93 1.00 -7.65
CA GLY A 195 13.09 2.26 -8.38
C GLY A 195 14.46 2.38 -9.01
N ILE A 196 15.53 2.01 -8.30
CA ILE A 196 16.91 2.06 -8.82
C ILE A 196 17.11 1.02 -9.91
N LEU A 197 16.79 -0.24 -9.60
CA LEU A 197 17.15 -1.36 -10.47
C LEU A 197 16.21 -1.55 -11.66
N LEU A 198 15.00 -0.97 -11.67
CA LEU A 198 14.07 -1.07 -12.82
C LEU A 198 13.81 0.26 -13.50
N TRP A 199 14.45 1.36 -13.07
CA TRP A 199 14.25 2.69 -13.66
C TRP A 199 14.34 2.68 -15.19
N LEU A 200 15.38 2.06 -15.75
CA LEU A 200 15.61 2.03 -17.19
C LEU A 200 14.51 1.27 -17.96
N LEU A 201 13.94 0.23 -17.35
CA LEU A 201 12.83 -0.54 -17.92
C LEU A 201 11.50 0.22 -17.86
N ILE A 202 11.25 0.90 -16.73
CA ILE A 202 10.01 1.66 -16.49
C ILE A 202 9.96 2.90 -17.37
N GLN A 203 11.09 3.58 -17.55
CA GLN A 203 11.20 4.82 -18.33
C GLN A 203 11.72 4.60 -19.75
N GLU A 204 11.61 3.37 -20.26
CA GLU A 204 12.05 3.03 -21.60
C GLU A 204 11.23 3.84 -22.63
N SER A 205 11.91 4.67 -23.42
CA SER A 205 11.29 5.60 -24.36
C SER A 205 10.52 4.94 -25.52
N SER A 206 10.72 3.64 -25.74
CA SER A 206 9.98 2.86 -26.73
C SER A 206 8.61 2.38 -26.23
N ASP A 207 8.29 2.53 -24.94
CA ASP A 207 6.97 2.19 -24.42
C ASP A 207 5.91 3.19 -24.95
N PRO A 208 4.93 2.74 -25.76
CA PRO A 208 3.90 3.63 -26.31
C PRO A 208 2.96 4.22 -25.25
N ASN A 209 2.91 3.63 -24.04
CA ASN A 209 2.10 4.12 -22.94
C ASN A 209 2.84 5.14 -22.07
N LEU A 210 4.11 5.44 -22.37
CA LEU A 210 4.93 6.33 -21.57
C LEU A 210 4.42 7.77 -21.65
N GLN A 211 4.19 8.38 -20.49
CA GLN A 211 3.77 9.77 -20.36
C GLN A 211 4.61 10.50 -19.33
N MET A 212 4.68 11.82 -19.46
CA MET A 212 5.30 12.67 -18.45
C MET A 212 4.34 12.92 -17.29
N CYS A 213 4.77 12.58 -16.08
CA CYS A 213 4.02 12.79 -14.85
C CYS A 213 4.72 13.85 -13.99
N GLY A 214 3.98 14.91 -13.64
CA GLY A 214 4.43 15.95 -12.72
C GLY A 214 3.89 15.75 -11.30
N PHE A 215 4.73 15.95 -10.29
CA PHE A 215 4.32 15.88 -8.88
C PHE A 215 5.18 16.81 -8.01
N GLY A 216 4.74 17.10 -6.79
CA GLY A 216 5.46 17.97 -5.87
C GLY A 216 6.68 17.29 -5.23
N ASP A 217 7.76 18.05 -5.05
CA ASP A 217 8.99 17.62 -4.38
C ASP A 217 8.70 17.06 -2.98
N ARG A 218 9.10 15.81 -2.73
CA ARG A 218 8.84 15.10 -1.46
C ARG A 218 9.73 15.60 -0.33
N VAL A 219 10.96 16.01 -0.63
CA VAL A 219 11.87 16.57 0.37
C VAL A 219 11.29 17.87 0.92
N ALA A 220 10.86 18.76 0.03
CA ALA A 220 10.25 20.02 0.43
C ALA A 220 8.90 19.80 1.14
N PHE A 221 8.09 18.83 0.68
CA PHE A 221 6.84 18.48 1.34
C PHE A 221 7.06 18.04 2.80
N GLU A 222 8.05 17.19 3.05
CA GLU A 222 8.41 16.71 4.39
C GLU A 222 8.96 17.84 5.27
N ALA A 223 9.73 18.76 4.69
CA ALA A 223 10.19 19.99 5.34
C ALA A 223 9.08 21.04 5.56
N LYS A 224 7.86 20.80 5.05
CA LYS A 224 6.75 21.77 5.03
C LYS A 224 7.08 23.07 4.29
N GLU A 225 7.90 22.96 3.26
CA GLU A 225 8.36 24.05 2.41
C GLU A 225 7.71 24.00 1.02
N LYS A 226 7.77 25.11 0.28
CA LYS A 226 7.29 25.15 -1.10
C LYS A 226 8.31 24.46 -2.02
N GLY A 227 7.98 23.25 -2.44
CA GLY A 227 8.79 22.46 -3.38
C GLY A 227 8.65 22.87 -4.84
N LYS A 228 9.61 22.42 -5.65
CA LYS A 228 9.51 22.45 -7.12
C LYS A 228 8.58 21.34 -7.63
N THR A 229 8.12 21.48 -8.87
CA THR A 229 7.51 20.35 -9.58
C THR A 229 8.62 19.44 -10.09
N ILE A 230 8.54 18.16 -9.76
CA ILE A 230 9.40 17.09 -10.27
C ILE A 230 8.65 16.39 -11.39
N THR A 231 9.38 16.03 -12.44
CA THR A 231 8.85 15.27 -13.57
C THR A 231 9.53 13.90 -13.66
N THR A 232 8.74 12.90 -14.00
CA THR A 232 9.23 11.55 -14.28
C THR A 232 8.40 10.95 -15.41
N LEU A 233 8.95 10.00 -16.15
CA LEU A 233 8.22 9.26 -17.17
C LEU A 233 7.60 8.02 -16.54
N LEU A 234 6.29 7.83 -16.71
CA LEU A 234 5.59 6.64 -16.24
C LEU A 234 4.63 6.16 -17.33
N PRO A 235 4.57 4.85 -17.58
CA PRO A 235 3.50 4.26 -18.36
C PRO A 235 2.13 4.56 -17.74
N THR A 236 1.09 4.74 -18.55
CA THR A 236 -0.29 4.95 -18.07
C THR A 236 -0.76 3.84 -17.12
N ASP A 237 -0.29 2.63 -17.32
CA ASP A 237 -0.58 1.43 -16.54
C ASP A 237 0.47 1.13 -15.46
N PHE A 238 1.41 2.05 -15.19
CA PHE A 238 2.50 1.86 -14.24
C PHE A 238 2.01 1.27 -12.92
N GLY A 239 2.68 0.21 -12.48
CA GLY A 239 2.47 -0.46 -11.20
C GLY A 239 1.21 -1.31 -11.09
N THR A 240 0.38 -1.37 -12.14
CA THR A 240 -0.71 -2.35 -12.23
C THR A 240 -0.19 -3.67 -12.79
N SER A 241 -0.97 -4.74 -12.64
CA SER A 241 -0.69 -6.00 -13.34
C SER A 241 -0.81 -5.92 -14.87
N GLY A 242 -1.49 -4.91 -15.42
CA GLY A 242 -1.58 -4.71 -16.87
C GLY A 242 -0.24 -4.35 -17.48
N TYR A 243 0.58 -3.57 -16.75
CA TYR A 243 1.94 -3.22 -17.15
C TYR A 243 2.79 -4.48 -17.39
N ALA A 244 2.80 -5.40 -16.41
CA ALA A 244 3.61 -6.61 -16.49
C ALA A 244 3.19 -7.51 -17.67
N LEU A 245 1.89 -7.66 -17.91
CA LEU A 245 1.37 -8.44 -19.02
C LEU A 245 1.71 -7.81 -20.38
N ARG A 246 1.46 -6.51 -20.52
CA ARG A 246 1.71 -5.78 -21.77
C ARG A 246 3.19 -5.72 -22.12
N ARG A 247 4.06 -5.60 -21.11
CA ARG A 247 5.51 -5.44 -21.27
C ARG A 247 6.28 -6.75 -21.11
N ALA A 248 5.62 -7.90 -21.07
CA ALA A 248 6.23 -9.21 -20.77
C ALA A 248 7.53 -9.47 -21.57
N ASP A 249 7.52 -9.26 -22.89
CA ASP A 249 8.71 -9.46 -23.72
C ASP A 249 9.85 -8.50 -23.39
N ALA A 250 9.54 -7.21 -23.18
CA ALA A 250 10.53 -6.20 -22.80
C ALA A 250 11.13 -6.50 -21.42
N ILE A 251 10.31 -6.99 -20.49
CA ILE A 251 10.72 -7.43 -19.16
C ILE A 251 11.70 -8.60 -19.28
N GLU A 252 11.39 -9.62 -20.08
CA GLU A 252 12.30 -10.76 -20.28
C GLU A 252 13.62 -10.35 -20.95
N GLN A 253 13.57 -9.47 -21.95
CA GLN A 253 14.76 -8.92 -22.59
C GLN A 253 15.62 -8.12 -21.59
N TYR A 254 14.98 -7.34 -20.72
CA TYR A 254 15.64 -6.59 -19.67
C TYR A 254 16.35 -7.51 -18.69
N PHE A 255 15.67 -8.53 -18.16
CA PHE A 255 16.27 -9.51 -17.24
C PHE A 255 17.34 -10.38 -17.91
N THR A 256 17.26 -10.59 -19.22
CA THR A 256 18.31 -11.27 -20.00
C THR A 256 19.61 -10.46 -20.01
N LYS A 257 19.54 -9.12 -20.08
CA LYS A 257 20.70 -8.21 -20.05
C LYS A 257 21.11 -7.78 -18.64
N PHE A 258 20.31 -8.12 -17.63
CA PHE A 258 20.53 -7.76 -16.24
C PHE A 258 21.81 -8.40 -15.67
N PRO A 259 22.49 -7.75 -14.70
CA PRO A 259 23.68 -8.27 -14.01
C PRO A 259 23.68 -9.78 -13.74
N LYS A 260 24.80 -10.44 -14.05
CA LYS A 260 24.98 -11.90 -13.91
C LYS A 260 25.80 -12.29 -12.69
N SER A 261 26.47 -11.33 -12.07
CA SER A 261 27.18 -11.50 -10.81
C SER A 261 26.67 -10.54 -9.74
N LYS A 262 27.04 -10.82 -8.49
CA LYS A 262 26.73 -9.97 -7.35
C LYS A 262 27.43 -8.61 -7.45
N ASP A 263 28.67 -8.61 -7.91
CA ASP A 263 29.48 -7.38 -8.04
C ASP A 263 28.93 -6.49 -9.15
N GLU A 264 28.54 -7.06 -10.29
CA GLU A 264 27.84 -6.33 -11.35
C GLU A 264 26.53 -5.73 -10.82
N LEU A 265 25.75 -6.49 -10.02
CA LEU A 265 24.50 -6.00 -9.48
C LEU A 265 24.71 -4.80 -8.55
N LEU A 266 25.69 -4.87 -7.66
CA LEU A 266 26.02 -3.77 -6.75
C LEU A 266 26.55 -2.55 -7.51
N TRP A 267 27.40 -2.77 -8.51
CA TRP A 267 27.89 -1.70 -9.37
C TRP A 267 26.73 -1.02 -10.12
N THR A 268 25.83 -1.81 -10.71
CA THR A 268 24.64 -1.30 -11.41
C THR A 268 23.73 -0.53 -10.47
N PHE A 269 23.52 -1.04 -9.26
CA PHE A 269 22.75 -0.35 -8.22
C PHE A 269 23.34 1.03 -7.95
N ASP A 270 24.64 1.10 -7.63
CA ASP A 270 25.33 2.35 -7.29
C ASP A 270 25.32 3.34 -8.46
N TYR A 271 25.54 2.85 -9.68
CA TYR A 271 25.54 3.65 -10.90
C TYR A 271 24.17 4.27 -11.23
N TRP A 272 23.07 3.60 -10.85
CA TRP A 272 21.71 4.06 -11.13
C TRP A 272 21.04 4.85 -9.99
N ILE A 273 21.74 5.12 -8.88
CA ILE A 273 21.19 5.94 -7.77
C ILE A 273 20.74 7.31 -8.26
N GLU A 274 21.61 8.06 -8.94
CA GLU A 274 21.31 9.41 -9.44
C GLU A 274 20.30 9.41 -10.59
N PRO A 275 20.47 8.60 -11.67
CA PRO A 275 19.48 8.54 -12.75
C PRO A 275 18.05 8.21 -12.30
N SER A 276 17.90 7.39 -11.26
CA SER A 276 16.59 6.99 -10.73
C SER A 276 15.95 7.98 -9.76
N ALA A 277 16.61 9.11 -9.43
CA ALA A 277 16.19 10.00 -8.35
C ALA A 277 14.73 10.49 -8.45
N ASN A 278 14.27 10.88 -9.65
CA ASN A 278 12.90 11.35 -9.84
C ASN A 278 11.87 10.22 -9.69
N LEU A 279 12.19 8.99 -10.12
CA LEU A 279 11.33 7.84 -9.89
C LEU A 279 11.24 7.51 -8.40
N ARG A 280 12.37 7.57 -7.69
CA ARG A 280 12.40 7.36 -6.24
C ARG A 280 11.59 8.41 -5.48
N GLN A 281 11.64 9.68 -5.89
CA GLN A 281 10.76 10.74 -5.38
C GLN A 281 9.28 10.42 -5.62
N TYR A 282 8.93 9.91 -6.80
CA TYR A 282 7.55 9.50 -7.09
C TYR A 282 7.08 8.36 -6.16
N LEU A 283 7.96 7.38 -5.92
CA LEU A 283 7.73 6.22 -5.07
C LEU A 283 7.90 6.50 -3.56
N TRP A 284 8.13 7.74 -3.15
CA TRP A 284 8.42 8.12 -1.75
C TRP A 284 9.67 7.45 -1.14
N ALA A 285 10.53 6.86 -1.96
CA ALA A 285 11.71 6.09 -1.55
C ALA A 285 13.01 6.86 -1.86
N HIS A 286 13.02 8.13 -1.50
CA HIS A 286 14.00 9.11 -1.99
C HIS A 286 15.09 9.44 -0.96
N ARG A 287 14.86 9.11 0.31
CA ARG A 287 15.76 9.50 1.39
C ARG A 287 17.08 8.70 1.34
N PRO A 288 18.23 9.31 1.68
CA PRO A 288 19.52 8.61 1.64
C PRO A 288 19.56 7.33 2.47
N GLU A 289 18.90 7.31 3.63
CA GLU A 289 18.80 6.15 4.51
C GLU A 289 18.05 4.97 3.86
N ASP A 290 17.00 5.24 3.08
CA ASP A 290 16.25 4.21 2.37
C ASP A 290 17.09 3.58 1.26
N VAL A 291 17.87 4.41 0.55
CA VAL A 291 18.80 3.97 -0.50
C VAL A 291 19.94 3.14 0.10
N ALA A 292 20.49 3.57 1.24
CA ALA A 292 21.54 2.84 1.94
C ALA A 292 21.04 1.46 2.41
N LYS A 293 19.85 1.40 3.02
CA LYS A 293 19.21 0.13 3.39
C LYS A 293 18.92 -0.75 2.19
N ALA A 294 18.41 -0.18 1.09
CA ALA A 294 18.17 -0.92 -0.14
C ALA A 294 19.46 -1.53 -0.70
N ARG A 295 20.56 -0.78 -0.68
CA ARG A 295 21.88 -1.28 -1.07
C ARG A 295 22.36 -2.41 -0.16
N GLU A 296 22.12 -2.31 1.14
CA GLU A 296 22.45 -3.37 2.10
C GLU A 296 21.60 -4.63 1.88
N ILE A 297 20.31 -4.51 1.60
CA ILE A 297 19.47 -5.64 1.19
C ILE A 297 20.07 -6.31 -0.06
N VAL A 298 20.43 -5.50 -1.07
CA VAL A 298 21.05 -6.00 -2.30
C VAL A 298 22.40 -6.66 -2.03
N SER A 299 23.15 -6.26 -0.99
CA SER A 299 24.42 -6.88 -0.60
C SER A 299 24.23 -8.18 0.19
N ILE A 300 23.18 -8.30 0.99
CA ILE A 300 22.84 -9.50 1.77
C ILE A 300 22.23 -10.59 0.88
N LEU A 301 21.20 -10.26 0.09
CA LEU A 301 20.40 -11.27 -0.59
C LEU A 301 21.11 -11.90 -1.80
N PRO A 302 20.99 -13.21 -2.06
CA PRO A 302 21.52 -13.82 -3.28
C PRO A 302 20.94 -13.16 -4.54
N LEU A 303 21.73 -13.05 -5.61
CA LEU A 303 21.32 -12.44 -6.88
C LEU A 303 19.96 -12.95 -7.36
N LYS A 304 19.77 -14.27 -7.38
CA LYS A 304 18.49 -14.91 -7.80
C LYS A 304 17.29 -14.46 -6.96
N ILE A 305 17.50 -14.24 -5.66
CA ILE A 305 16.45 -13.75 -4.75
C ILE A 305 16.13 -12.29 -5.04
N THR A 306 17.14 -11.45 -5.27
CA THR A 306 16.92 -10.04 -5.67
C THR A 306 16.11 -9.96 -6.97
N LEU A 307 16.46 -10.74 -8.00
CA LEU A 307 15.70 -10.78 -9.26
C LEU A 307 14.25 -11.22 -9.04
N LYS A 308 14.04 -12.19 -8.16
CA LYS A 308 12.70 -12.70 -7.81
C LYS A 308 11.84 -11.63 -7.15
N ILE A 309 12.42 -10.87 -6.22
CA ILE A 309 11.75 -9.73 -5.58
C ILE A 309 11.39 -8.65 -6.61
N LEU A 310 12.32 -8.28 -7.49
CA LEU A 310 12.07 -7.29 -8.54
C LEU A 310 10.93 -7.73 -9.47
N ARG A 311 10.92 -8.99 -9.90
CA ARG A 311 9.85 -9.56 -10.74
C ARG A 311 8.51 -9.59 -10.03
N TYR A 312 8.50 -9.96 -8.74
CA TYR A 312 7.30 -9.96 -7.94
C TYR A 312 6.70 -8.55 -7.82
N LEU A 313 7.52 -7.55 -7.49
CA LEU A 313 7.06 -6.15 -7.44
C LEU A 313 6.60 -5.65 -8.81
N LEU A 314 7.29 -6.01 -9.88
CA LEU A 314 6.92 -5.61 -11.25
C LEU A 314 5.57 -6.18 -11.69
N GLY A 315 5.19 -7.36 -11.19
CA GLY A 315 3.97 -8.07 -11.56
C GLY A 315 2.66 -7.38 -11.15
N ASP A 316 2.64 -6.64 -10.04
CA ASP A 316 1.49 -5.83 -9.58
C ASP A 316 1.95 -4.89 -8.44
N TYR A 317 2.80 -3.90 -8.77
CA TYR A 317 3.51 -3.07 -7.79
C TYR A 317 2.57 -2.46 -6.75
N TRP A 318 1.46 -1.84 -7.17
CA TRP A 318 0.55 -1.16 -6.25
C TRP A 318 -0.19 -2.11 -5.30
N ARG A 319 -0.23 -3.41 -5.59
CA ARG A 319 -0.76 -4.42 -4.66
C ARG A 319 0.31 -5.10 -3.81
N ARG A 320 1.60 -4.92 -4.16
CA ARG A 320 2.72 -5.69 -3.60
C ARG A 320 3.79 -4.81 -2.91
N TYR A 321 3.65 -3.48 -3.02
CA TYR A 321 4.63 -2.54 -2.49
C TYR A 321 4.55 -2.43 -0.96
N CYS A 322 3.40 -2.64 -0.32
CA CYS A 322 3.25 -2.59 1.14
C CYS A 322 3.27 -3.98 1.79
N GLY A 323 3.45 -4.00 3.12
CA GLY A 323 3.36 -5.22 3.94
C GLY A 323 4.64 -6.03 4.04
N TRP A 324 5.78 -5.47 3.59
CA TRP A 324 7.08 -6.11 3.73
C TRP A 324 7.49 -6.24 5.21
N PRO A 325 8.18 -7.32 5.60
CA PRO A 325 8.56 -7.57 6.99
C PRO A 325 9.46 -6.50 7.61
N ASP A 326 9.36 -6.35 8.93
CA ASP A 326 10.12 -5.35 9.70
C ASP A 326 11.63 -5.59 9.65
N LEU A 327 12.07 -6.84 9.70
CA LEU A 327 13.48 -7.21 9.84
C LEU A 327 13.94 -8.20 8.76
N LEU A 328 15.20 -8.03 8.32
CA LEU A 328 16.00 -9.02 7.62
C LEU A 328 17.12 -9.51 8.56
N ILE A 329 17.05 -10.77 8.96
CA ILE A 329 18.02 -11.43 9.81
C ILE A 329 18.97 -12.22 8.93
N TYR A 330 20.28 -12.11 9.14
CA TYR A 330 21.25 -12.78 8.29
C TYR A 330 22.56 -13.11 9.00
N ARG A 331 23.23 -14.17 8.53
CA ARG A 331 24.56 -14.59 8.96
C ARG A 331 25.19 -15.44 7.87
N GLN A 332 26.35 -15.00 7.34
CA GLN A 332 27.02 -15.66 6.23
C GLN A 332 26.05 -15.85 5.04
N ASP A 333 25.77 -17.10 4.66
CA ASP A 333 24.88 -17.45 3.55
C ASP A 333 23.41 -17.70 3.98
N GLU A 334 23.11 -17.58 5.27
CA GLU A 334 21.76 -17.75 5.82
C GLU A 334 21.06 -16.39 5.96
N PHE A 335 19.80 -16.32 5.54
CA PHE A 335 18.93 -15.18 5.81
C PHE A 335 17.47 -15.59 5.97
N PHE A 336 16.70 -14.79 6.70
CA PHE A 336 15.24 -14.87 6.75
C PHE A 336 14.63 -13.53 7.16
N PHE A 337 13.40 -13.32 6.72
CA PHE A 337 12.61 -12.15 7.11
C PHE A 337 11.81 -12.41 8.37
N VAL A 338 11.63 -11.38 9.18
CA VAL A 338 10.82 -11.43 10.40
C VAL A 338 9.88 -10.24 10.46
N GLU A 339 8.60 -10.55 10.69
CA GLU A 339 7.58 -9.57 11.06
C GLU A 339 7.32 -9.68 12.57
N VAL A 340 7.40 -8.56 13.26
CA VAL A 340 7.34 -8.46 14.72
C VAL A 340 5.94 -8.04 15.14
N LYS A 341 5.33 -8.82 16.04
CA LYS A 341 4.00 -8.54 16.59
C LYS A 341 4.03 -8.51 18.10
N SER A 342 3.70 -7.35 18.67
CA SER A 342 3.41 -7.23 20.11
C SER A 342 2.10 -7.97 20.48
N SER A 343 1.80 -8.15 21.77
CA SER A 343 0.72 -9.07 22.20
C SER A 343 -0.64 -8.76 21.56
N ASN A 344 -0.98 -7.48 21.44
CA ASN A 344 -2.27 -7.02 20.92
C ASN A 344 -2.22 -6.63 19.44
N ASP A 345 -1.03 -6.63 18.84
CA ASP A 345 -0.88 -6.29 17.43
C ASP A 345 -1.30 -7.45 16.53
N ARG A 346 -1.93 -7.10 15.41
CA ARG A 346 -2.50 -8.01 14.42
C ARG A 346 -1.87 -7.71 13.07
N LEU A 347 -1.83 -8.72 12.19
CA LEU A 347 -1.41 -8.50 10.80
C LEU A 347 -2.35 -7.53 10.10
N SER A 348 -1.77 -6.51 9.46
CA SER A 348 -2.49 -5.63 8.54
C SER A 348 -2.90 -6.39 7.28
N GLU A 349 -3.81 -5.84 6.48
CA GLU A 349 -4.23 -6.48 5.24
C GLU A 349 -3.08 -6.58 4.22
N ASP A 350 -2.23 -5.54 4.15
CA ASP A 350 -1.05 -5.56 3.29
C ASP A 350 -0.05 -6.65 3.71
N GLN A 351 0.15 -6.85 5.03
CA GLN A 351 1.00 -7.93 5.53
C GLN A 351 0.42 -9.31 5.21
N LYS A 352 -0.90 -9.50 5.30
CA LYS A 352 -1.53 -10.75 4.88
C LYS A 352 -1.35 -10.99 3.38
N ASN A 353 -1.55 -9.95 2.56
CA ASN A 353 -1.35 -10.02 1.11
C ASN A 353 0.10 -10.38 0.78
N TRP A 354 1.08 -9.76 1.46
CA TRP A 354 2.49 -10.08 1.30
C TRP A 354 2.79 -11.53 1.71
N ILE A 355 2.26 -12.03 2.83
CA ILE A 355 2.46 -13.41 3.28
C ILE A 355 1.92 -14.41 2.25
N GLN A 356 0.73 -14.15 1.70
CA GLN A 356 0.15 -14.98 0.64
C GLN A 356 1.04 -14.96 -0.61
N GLY A 357 1.41 -13.77 -1.10
CA GLY A 357 2.30 -13.62 -2.25
C GLY A 357 3.69 -14.23 -2.01
N ASN A 358 4.18 -14.20 -0.78
CA ASN A 358 5.41 -14.87 -0.41
C ASN A 358 5.26 -16.39 -0.50
N HIS A 359 4.16 -16.96 -0.03
CA HIS A 359 3.92 -18.40 -0.11
C HIS A 359 3.69 -18.88 -1.55
N THR A 360 3.07 -18.09 -2.42
CA THR A 360 2.73 -18.53 -3.79
C THR A 360 3.78 -18.18 -4.84
N GLU A 361 4.52 -17.08 -4.66
CA GLU A 361 5.40 -16.53 -5.71
C GLU A 361 6.85 -16.34 -5.25
N LEU A 362 7.10 -15.70 -4.09
CA LEU A 362 8.47 -15.34 -3.68
C LEU A 362 9.25 -16.46 -2.97
N PHE A 363 8.57 -17.28 -2.18
CA PHE A 363 9.12 -18.35 -1.35
C PHE A 363 10.35 -17.93 -0.52
N LEU A 364 10.34 -16.73 0.05
CA LEU A 364 11.41 -16.24 0.94
C LEU A 364 11.25 -16.88 2.32
N PRO A 365 12.35 -17.26 2.99
CA PRO A 365 12.31 -17.67 4.39
C PRO A 365 11.71 -16.54 5.24
N PHE A 366 10.62 -16.83 5.95
CA PHE A 366 9.86 -15.83 6.68
C PHE A 366 9.31 -16.41 7.99
N LYS A 367 9.36 -15.62 9.05
CA LYS A 367 8.88 -15.97 10.39
C LYS A 367 8.10 -14.81 11.01
N ILE A 368 7.22 -15.15 11.95
CA ILE A 368 6.58 -14.17 12.84
C ILE A 368 7.28 -14.21 14.19
N ALA A 369 7.71 -13.06 14.71
CA ALA A 369 8.13 -12.91 16.09
C ALA A 369 6.96 -12.38 16.92
N LYS A 370 6.34 -13.23 17.75
CA LYS A 370 5.21 -12.84 18.61
C LYS A 370 5.69 -12.61 20.03
N ILE A 371 5.56 -11.37 20.51
CA ILE A 371 5.94 -10.99 21.87
C ILE A 371 4.71 -11.05 22.77
N HIS A 372 4.75 -11.95 23.73
CA HIS A 372 3.75 -12.13 24.76
C HIS A 372 4.06 -11.24 25.95
N LYS A 373 3.03 -10.56 26.45
CA LYS A 373 3.12 -9.68 27.60
C LYS A 373 3.18 -10.50 28.88
N LYS A 374 4.36 -10.57 29.50
CA LYS A 374 4.58 -11.35 30.73
C LYS A 374 4.36 -10.51 31.99
N ALA A 375 4.85 -9.28 31.99
CA ALA A 375 4.71 -8.35 33.10
C ALA A 375 4.61 -6.90 32.60
N VAL A 376 4.01 -6.03 33.41
CA VAL A 376 4.08 -4.57 33.25
C VAL A 376 4.71 -4.01 34.50
N ILE A 377 5.78 -3.26 34.32
CA ILE A 377 6.41 -2.46 35.36
C ILE A 377 5.94 -1.02 35.16
N GLU A 378 5.57 -0.36 36.25
CA GLU A 378 5.16 1.05 36.24
C GLU A 378 6.31 2.00 35.93
#